data_AF-A0A226NIU4-F1
#
_entry.id   AF-A0A226NIU4-F1
#
_cell.length_a   1.000
_cell.length_b   1.000
_cell.length_c   1.000
_cell.angle_alpha   90.00
_cell.angle_beta   90.00
_cell.angle_gamma   90.00
#
_symmetry.space_group_name_H-M   'P 1'
#
loop_
_entity.id
_entity.type
_entity.pdbx_description
1 polymer ?
#
loop_
_entity_poly.entity_id
_entity_poly.type
_entity_poly.pdbx_seq_one_letter_code
_entity_poly.pdbx_strand_id
1 'polypeptide(L)'
;MGLLRHRISHLPLGLVPEQDGSIINPKLKSLNRAIHQLGKSADFILRLVKSNEIVSENDLQKRLPEHTKFGRPHSSGLNANTSSSERTGGVPGTKPKMSTTRKILLILGFLSTLAAIALITVAVTQNQPLPKNIKYGIVLDAGSSHTNLYVYEWPAEKENDTGVVQQVEVCKVEGPGISGYSQSTEKAGPSLVQCLRQAEEVIPLEQHQETPVYLGATAGMRLLRLENKDAADKVLSSVEKTLRSAPFNFQGARIISGQEEGAYGWITINYLLGNFKQAFSAFYFVMNFLNLTSEVPFTLDKVASAIQRFCARPWHEVKLQYHQIKEKYLSEYCFSGAYILSLLENGYEFTTENWQRIHFLGKIGSSDAGWTLGYMLNLTNMIPAEDPPAPPLSYGSYVGLMVLCSLVLVSVILLAWLLFHKPKCLQKGIV
;
A
#
# COMPACT_ATOMS: atom_id res chain seq x y z
N MET A 1 21.28 25.15 54.33
CA MET A 1 21.98 23.86 54.14
C MET A 1 21.71 23.43 52.71
N GLY A 2 22.59 23.57 51.72
CA GLY A 2 24.04 23.53 51.77
C GLY A 2 24.50 22.22 51.14
N LEU A 3 25.25 22.33 50.02
CA LEU A 3 26.03 21.29 49.33
C LEU A 3 25.32 20.52 48.20
N LEU A 4 25.38 21.06 46.98
CA LEU A 4 26.15 20.50 45.84
C LEU A 4 25.77 21.23 44.54
N ARG A 5 26.17 22.50 44.46
CA ARG A 5 26.19 23.31 43.24
C ARG A 5 27.62 23.80 43.05
N HIS A 6 28.45 22.99 42.40
CA HIS A 6 29.66 23.40 41.65
C HIS A 6 30.47 22.18 41.16
N ARG A 7 30.38 21.90 39.86
CA ARG A 7 31.54 21.73 38.97
C ARG A 7 31.07 21.90 37.52
N ILE A 8 31.33 23.09 37.01
CA ILE A 8 31.19 23.48 35.61
C ILE A 8 32.53 23.14 34.92
N SER A 9 32.43 22.84 33.62
CA SER A 9 33.40 23.19 32.56
C SER A 9 34.82 22.64 32.70
N HIS A 10 35.18 21.72 31.79
CA HIS A 10 36.33 21.84 30.89
C HIS A 10 36.41 20.56 30.03
N LEU A 11 35.92 20.62 28.79
CA LEU A 11 36.43 19.76 27.72
C LEU A 11 36.49 20.58 26.42
N PRO A 12 37.64 20.65 25.74
CA PRO A 12 37.85 21.55 24.62
C PRO A 12 37.26 20.98 23.32
N LEU A 13 36.59 21.86 22.57
CA LEU A 13 36.35 21.72 21.13
C LEU A 13 37.72 21.75 20.42
N GLY A 14 38.21 20.57 20.06
CA GLY A 14 39.39 20.40 19.21
C GLY A 14 38.99 20.25 17.75
N LEU A 15 39.13 21.34 16.99
CA LEU A 15 39.29 21.32 15.54
C LEU A 15 40.70 20.79 15.21
N VAL A 16 40.80 19.78 14.36
CA VAL A 16 42.06 19.28 13.74
C VAL A 16 41.74 18.91 12.28
N PRO A 17 42.67 19.13 11.32
CA PRO A 17 42.36 19.67 10.00
C PRO A 17 42.28 18.66 8.86
N GLU A 18 41.89 19.20 7.72
CA GLU A 18 41.88 18.68 6.35
C GLU A 18 43.26 18.18 5.88
N GLN A 19 43.30 16.93 5.36
CA GLN A 19 44.30 16.51 4.38
C GLN A 19 43.80 15.33 3.51
N ASP A 20 43.69 15.62 2.22
CA ASP A 20 43.84 14.82 1.01
C ASP A 20 43.27 13.39 0.86
N GLY A 21 42.41 13.24 -0.15
CA GLY A 21 42.85 12.58 -1.38
C GLY A 21 42.68 11.06 -1.50
N SER A 22 41.68 10.68 -2.30
CA SER A 22 41.57 9.42 -3.06
C SER A 22 41.03 8.15 -2.36
N ILE A 23 39.71 8.07 -2.23
CA ILE A 23 38.99 6.79 -2.42
C ILE A 23 37.77 7.05 -3.31
N ILE A 24 37.96 6.84 -4.62
CA ILE A 24 36.89 6.95 -5.62
C ILE A 24 35.93 5.77 -5.42
N ASN A 25 34.70 6.08 -5.02
CA ASN A 25 33.63 5.12 -4.82
C ASN A 25 33.32 4.35 -6.14
N PRO A 26 33.41 3.00 -6.18
CA PRO A 26 33.15 2.21 -7.38
C PRO A 26 31.71 2.35 -7.90
N LYS A 27 30.75 2.73 -7.05
CA LYS A 27 29.36 3.03 -7.47
C LYS A 27 29.25 4.34 -8.25
N LEU A 28 30.12 5.33 -7.99
CA LEU A 28 30.14 6.59 -8.74
C LEU A 28 30.69 6.41 -10.16
N LYS A 29 31.66 5.49 -10.33
CA LYS A 29 32.20 5.09 -11.65
C LYS A 29 31.20 4.27 -12.47
N SER A 30 30.34 3.46 -11.86
CA SER A 30 29.25 2.79 -12.59
C SER A 30 28.14 3.76 -12.98
N LEU A 31 27.80 4.71 -12.11
CA LEU A 31 26.81 5.76 -12.39
C LEU A 31 27.23 6.65 -13.55
N ASN A 32 28.48 7.14 -13.59
CA ASN A 32 28.98 7.95 -14.71
C ASN A 32 29.04 7.17 -16.05
N ARG A 33 29.28 5.85 -16.01
CA ARG A 33 29.22 5.01 -17.22
C ARG A 33 27.78 4.78 -17.71
N ALA A 34 26.83 4.63 -16.79
CA ALA A 34 25.41 4.51 -17.11
C ALA A 34 24.85 5.82 -17.69
N ILE A 35 25.20 6.97 -17.10
CA ILE A 35 24.82 8.30 -17.60
C ILE A 35 25.40 8.54 -19.00
N HIS A 36 26.65 8.14 -19.26
CA HIS A 36 27.25 8.26 -20.60
C HIS A 36 26.59 7.34 -21.64
N GLN A 37 26.13 6.14 -21.26
CA GLN A 37 25.41 5.22 -22.15
C GLN A 37 23.98 5.70 -22.46
N LEU A 38 23.30 6.29 -21.47
CA LEU A 38 21.99 6.92 -21.65
C LEU A 38 22.09 8.13 -22.59
N GLY A 39 23.14 8.95 -22.48
CA GLY A 39 23.41 10.05 -23.40
C GLY A 39 23.64 9.61 -24.85
N LYS A 40 24.32 8.48 -25.07
CA LYS A 40 24.51 7.91 -26.43
C LYS A 40 23.22 7.33 -27.03
N SER A 41 22.34 6.78 -26.18
CA SER A 41 21.05 6.23 -26.61
C SER A 41 20.05 7.34 -26.95
N ALA A 42 20.05 8.44 -26.19
CA ALA A 42 19.26 9.64 -26.49
C ALA A 42 19.71 10.29 -27.81
N ASP A 43 21.02 10.36 -28.08
CA ASP A 43 21.56 10.91 -29.34
C ASP A 43 21.25 10.02 -30.56
N PHE A 44 21.15 8.70 -30.37
CA PHE A 44 20.71 7.75 -31.42
C PHE A 44 19.20 7.87 -31.71
N ILE A 45 18.36 8.03 -30.69
CA ILE A 45 16.92 8.25 -30.84
C ILE A 45 16.64 9.61 -31.49
N LEU A 46 17.40 10.66 -31.14
CA LEU A 46 17.32 11.97 -31.79
C LEU A 46 17.72 11.93 -33.27
N ARG A 47 18.68 11.08 -33.65
CA ARG A 47 19.03 10.85 -35.08
C ARG A 47 17.97 10.07 -35.84
N LEU A 48 17.30 9.11 -35.19
CA LEU A 48 16.18 8.36 -35.78
C LEU A 48 14.94 9.24 -35.97
N VAL A 49 14.68 10.18 -35.05
CA VAL A 49 13.58 11.14 -35.18
C VAL A 49 13.89 12.19 -36.27
N LYS A 50 15.16 12.58 -36.45
CA LYS A 50 15.58 13.50 -37.53
C LYS A 50 15.62 12.87 -38.92
N SER A 51 15.57 11.54 -39.07
CA SER A 51 15.60 10.88 -40.39
C SER A 51 14.22 10.60 -40.98
N ASN A 52 13.13 11.00 -40.31
CA ASN A 52 11.75 10.68 -40.71
C ASN A 52 10.93 11.92 -41.13
N GLU A 53 11.55 12.90 -41.78
CA GLU A 53 10.83 13.91 -42.56
C GLU A 53 10.82 13.53 -44.06
N ILE A 54 9.65 13.09 -44.52
CA ILE A 54 9.01 13.32 -45.83
C ILE A 54 9.89 13.14 -47.08
N VAL A 55 9.66 12.04 -47.82
CA VAL A 55 9.84 12.02 -49.28
C VAL A 55 8.52 11.59 -49.93
N SER A 56 8.02 12.51 -50.74
CA SER A 56 6.82 12.42 -51.57
C SER A 56 6.95 11.35 -52.65
N GLU A 57 5.79 10.80 -52.98
CA GLU A 57 5.46 9.97 -54.14
C GLU A 57 5.92 10.63 -55.46
N ASN A 58 6.41 9.80 -56.39
CA ASN A 58 6.98 10.07 -57.73
C ASN A 58 8.50 10.28 -57.80
N ASP A 59 9.26 9.19 -57.92
CA ASP A 59 10.25 9.08 -59.01
C ASP A 59 10.85 7.66 -59.16
N LEU A 60 10.91 7.22 -60.42
CA LEU A 60 11.73 6.12 -60.98
C LEU A 60 11.38 4.65 -60.67
N GLN A 61 10.31 4.25 -61.34
CA GLN A 61 10.28 3.06 -62.19
C GLN A 61 11.40 3.15 -63.27
N LYS A 62 12.49 2.38 -63.15
CA LYS A 62 13.41 2.10 -64.28
C LYS A 62 14.39 0.94 -63.99
N ARG A 63 14.36 -0.04 -64.92
CA ARG A 63 15.39 -1.04 -65.30
C ARG A 63 15.32 -2.45 -64.66
N LEU A 64 14.64 -3.34 -65.39
CA LEU A 64 15.02 -4.75 -65.67
C LEU A 64 16.44 -4.84 -66.33
N PRO A 65 17.11 -6.03 -66.54
CA PRO A 65 16.54 -7.38 -66.74
C PRO A 65 17.33 -8.62 -66.22
N GLU A 66 16.66 -9.79 -66.29
CA GLU A 66 17.12 -11.17 -66.69
C GLU A 66 18.35 -11.85 -65.99
N HIS A 67 18.45 -13.16 -65.76
CA HIS A 67 18.21 -14.32 -66.65
C HIS A 67 18.35 -15.68 -65.89
N THR A 68 17.49 -16.66 -66.24
CA THR A 68 17.72 -18.15 -66.41
C THR A 68 18.06 -19.11 -65.24
N LYS A 69 17.17 -20.11 -64.97
CA LYS A 69 17.21 -21.58 -65.32
C LYS A 69 17.91 -22.44 -64.24
N PHE A 70 17.58 -23.69 -63.89
CA PHE A 70 16.83 -24.82 -64.48
C PHE A 70 16.57 -25.87 -63.36
N GLY A 71 15.54 -26.73 -63.46
CA GLY A 71 15.51 -28.02 -62.72
C GLY A 71 14.16 -28.52 -62.16
N ARG A 72 13.47 -29.35 -62.95
CA ARG A 72 12.32 -30.25 -62.64
C ARG A 72 12.81 -31.53 -61.89
N PRO A 73 11.97 -32.56 -61.61
CA PRO A 73 10.50 -32.66 -61.46
C PRO A 73 10.05 -33.51 -60.24
N HIS A 74 8.76 -33.48 -59.85
CA HIS A 74 7.87 -34.66 -59.95
C HIS A 74 6.41 -34.36 -59.56
N SER A 75 5.56 -35.21 -60.10
CA SER A 75 4.14 -35.19 -60.38
C SER A 75 3.22 -35.73 -59.28
N SER A 76 2.02 -35.17 -59.17
CA SER A 76 0.69 -35.84 -59.00
C SER A 76 -0.32 -34.72 -58.70
N GLY A 77 -1.45 -34.51 -59.40
CA GLY A 77 -2.24 -35.38 -60.26
C GLY A 77 -3.57 -35.66 -59.57
N LEU A 78 -4.61 -34.83 -59.79
CA LEU A 78 -6.00 -35.23 -59.64
C LEU A 78 -6.93 -34.31 -60.45
N ASN A 79 -7.88 -34.96 -61.11
CA ASN A 79 -8.54 -34.56 -62.33
C ASN A 79 -9.74 -33.64 -62.13
N ALA A 80 -9.99 -32.82 -63.14
CA ALA A 80 -11.31 -32.33 -63.50
C ALA A 80 -12.00 -33.35 -64.43
N ASN A 81 -13.32 -33.49 -64.32
CA ASN A 81 -14.16 -33.90 -65.44
C ASN A 81 -15.48 -33.13 -65.43
N THR A 82 -15.65 -32.39 -66.51
CA THR A 82 -16.81 -31.65 -66.98
C THR A 82 -17.89 -32.59 -67.53
N SER A 83 -19.16 -32.27 -67.26
CA SER A 83 -20.29 -32.69 -68.09
C SER A 83 -21.08 -31.46 -68.52
N SER A 84 -21.20 -31.31 -69.83
CA SER A 84 -22.00 -30.33 -70.58
C SER A 84 -23.52 -30.51 -70.35
N SER A 85 -24.26 -29.42 -70.17
CA SER A 85 -25.57 -29.25 -70.84
C SER A 85 -26.08 -27.80 -70.80
N GLU A 86 -26.57 -27.38 -71.97
CA GLU A 86 -27.70 -26.48 -72.23
C GLU A 86 -27.69 -25.02 -71.75
N ARG A 87 -27.44 -24.18 -72.77
CA ARG A 87 -27.78 -22.77 -72.85
C ARG A 87 -29.32 -22.62 -72.94
N THR A 88 -29.96 -22.21 -71.85
CA THR A 88 -31.32 -21.63 -71.87
C THR A 88 -31.25 -20.18 -71.41
N GLY A 89 -31.91 -19.30 -72.16
CA GLY A 89 -31.89 -17.86 -71.95
C GLY A 89 -32.52 -17.46 -70.61
N GLY A 90 -31.72 -16.81 -69.77
CA GLY A 90 -32.15 -16.11 -68.57
C GLY A 90 -31.87 -14.63 -68.71
N VAL A 91 -32.94 -13.82 -68.65
CA VAL A 91 -32.94 -12.36 -68.58
C VAL A 91 -31.92 -11.87 -67.54
N PRO A 92 -31.17 -10.76 -67.76
CA PRO A 92 -30.31 -10.20 -66.74
C PRO A 92 -31.17 -9.73 -65.55
N GLY A 93 -31.17 -10.53 -64.47
CA GLY A 93 -31.70 -10.10 -63.18
C GLY A 93 -30.90 -8.88 -62.73
N THR A 94 -31.53 -7.72 -62.79
CA THR A 94 -31.02 -6.49 -62.18
C THR A 94 -30.85 -6.78 -60.69
N LYS A 95 -29.59 -6.87 -60.22
CA LYS A 95 -29.31 -6.87 -58.78
C LYS A 95 -30.04 -5.67 -58.19
N PRO A 96 -30.90 -5.83 -57.17
CA PRO A 96 -31.66 -4.71 -56.64
C PRO A 96 -30.64 -3.67 -56.13
N LYS A 97 -30.58 -2.52 -56.82
CA LYS A 97 -29.77 -1.37 -56.37
C LYS A 97 -30.33 -0.96 -55.01
N MET A 98 -29.58 -1.29 -53.97
CA MET A 98 -29.93 -0.96 -52.60
C MET A 98 -30.14 0.56 -52.52
N SER A 99 -31.37 0.98 -52.23
CA SER A 99 -31.76 2.40 -52.11
C SER A 99 -30.76 3.15 -51.24
N THR A 100 -30.39 4.38 -51.64
CA THR A 100 -29.49 5.27 -50.89
C THR A 100 -29.89 5.37 -49.42
N THR A 101 -31.19 5.35 -49.14
CA THR A 101 -31.75 5.35 -47.77
C THR A 101 -31.35 4.11 -46.98
N ARG A 102 -31.32 2.94 -47.61
CA ARG A 102 -30.94 1.66 -46.98
C ARG A 102 -29.42 1.58 -46.72
N LYS A 103 -28.60 2.22 -47.55
CA LYS A 103 -27.15 2.39 -47.29
C LYS A 103 -26.89 3.32 -46.09
N ILE A 104 -27.60 4.45 -46.02
CA ILE A 104 -27.50 5.40 -44.91
C ILE A 104 -27.93 4.75 -43.59
N LEU A 105 -29.01 3.96 -43.60
CA LEU A 105 -29.48 3.22 -42.42
C LEU A 105 -28.47 2.19 -41.90
N LEU A 106 -27.76 1.50 -42.79
CA LEU A 106 -26.69 0.57 -42.39
C LEU A 106 -25.50 1.29 -41.76
N ILE A 107 -25.11 2.46 -42.30
CA ILE A 107 -24.02 3.27 -41.75
C ILE A 107 -24.40 3.85 -40.38
N LEU A 108 -25.62 4.38 -40.24
CA LEU A 108 -26.13 4.91 -38.96
C LEU A 108 -26.25 3.81 -37.90
N GLY A 109 -26.72 2.61 -38.28
CA GLY A 109 -26.76 1.45 -37.40
C GLY A 109 -25.36 1.05 -36.91
N PHE A 110 -24.38 0.98 -37.82
CA PHE A 110 -22.99 0.65 -37.47
C PHE A 110 -22.35 1.69 -36.54
N LEU A 111 -22.56 2.99 -36.80
CA LEU A 111 -22.09 4.08 -35.93
C LEU A 111 -22.74 4.03 -34.54
N SER A 112 -24.04 3.74 -34.47
CA SER A 112 -24.75 3.58 -33.19
C SER A 112 -24.21 2.39 -32.40
N THR A 113 -23.91 1.27 -33.05
CA THR A 113 -23.34 0.10 -32.38
C THR A 113 -21.92 0.37 -31.87
N LEU A 114 -21.08 1.06 -32.64
CA LEU A 114 -19.74 1.44 -32.21
C LEU A 114 -19.76 2.41 -31.02
N ALA A 115 -20.65 3.42 -31.05
CA ALA A 115 -20.79 4.37 -29.96
C ALA A 115 -21.29 3.70 -28.67
N ALA A 116 -22.25 2.78 -28.78
CA ALA A 116 -22.73 1.99 -27.65
C ALA A 116 -21.65 1.06 -27.08
N ILE A 117 -20.88 0.38 -27.94
CA ILE A 117 -19.75 -0.46 -27.52
C ILE A 117 -18.66 0.39 -26.85
N ALA A 118 -18.36 1.58 -27.35
CA ALA A 118 -17.40 2.50 -26.73
C ALA A 118 -17.89 2.96 -25.35
N LEU A 119 -19.16 3.33 -25.21
CA LEU A 119 -19.79 3.70 -23.93
C LEU A 119 -19.76 2.55 -22.93
N ILE A 120 -20.13 1.35 -23.34
CA ILE A 120 -20.12 0.16 -22.48
C ILE A 120 -18.68 -0.19 -22.11
N THR A 121 -17.75 -0.18 -23.07
CA THR A 121 -16.33 -0.45 -22.77
C THR A 121 -15.77 0.55 -21.77
N VAL A 122 -16.01 1.85 -21.96
CA VAL A 122 -15.55 2.90 -21.03
C VAL A 122 -16.22 2.77 -19.65
N ALA A 123 -17.53 2.50 -19.61
CA ALA A 123 -18.24 2.31 -18.36
C ALA A 123 -17.78 1.05 -17.61
N VAL A 124 -17.52 -0.04 -18.33
CA VAL A 124 -17.05 -1.32 -17.77
C VAL A 124 -15.58 -1.20 -17.34
N THR A 125 -14.71 -0.56 -18.12
CA THR A 125 -13.30 -0.39 -17.73
C THR A 125 -13.12 0.61 -16.59
N GLN A 126 -14.04 1.57 -16.40
CA GLN A 126 -14.04 2.47 -15.24
C GLN A 126 -14.68 1.85 -13.99
N ASN A 127 -15.65 0.94 -14.14
CA ASN A 127 -16.40 0.36 -13.03
C ASN A 127 -16.08 -1.12 -12.73
N GLN A 128 -15.11 -1.75 -13.40
CA GLN A 128 -14.68 -3.07 -12.98
C GLN A 128 -13.90 -2.94 -11.67
N PRO A 129 -14.37 -3.52 -10.54
CA PRO A 129 -13.51 -3.68 -9.39
C PRO A 129 -12.39 -4.62 -9.85
N LEU A 130 -11.15 -4.14 -9.88
CA LEU A 130 -10.02 -5.04 -10.04
C LEU A 130 -10.11 -6.13 -8.95
N PRO A 131 -9.87 -7.41 -9.28
CA PRO A 131 -9.73 -8.43 -8.27
C PRO A 131 -8.56 -8.00 -7.38
N LYS A 132 -8.86 -7.50 -6.18
CA LYS A 132 -7.83 -7.07 -5.23
C LYS A 132 -7.02 -8.30 -4.85
N ASN A 133 -5.81 -8.42 -5.38
CA ASN A 133 -4.88 -9.42 -4.87
C ASN A 133 -4.45 -8.92 -3.49
N ILE A 134 -5.02 -9.42 -2.41
CA ILE A 134 -4.62 -8.97 -1.06
C ILE A 134 -3.30 -9.66 -0.68
N LYS A 135 -2.43 -8.94 0.03
CA LYS A 135 -1.22 -9.46 0.66
C LYS A 135 -1.32 -9.26 2.16
N TYR A 136 -0.60 -10.10 2.89
CA TYR A 136 -0.60 -10.11 4.35
C TYR A 136 0.82 -9.99 4.89
N GLY A 137 0.94 -9.58 6.14
CA GLY A 137 2.21 -9.56 6.87
C GLY A 137 1.98 -9.65 8.38
N ILE A 138 2.89 -10.31 9.08
CA ILE A 138 2.80 -10.57 10.51
C ILE A 138 3.95 -9.89 11.25
N VAL A 139 3.63 -9.13 12.31
CA VAL A 139 4.63 -8.61 13.26
C VAL A 139 4.29 -9.06 14.66
N LEU A 140 5.27 -9.67 15.34
CA LEU A 140 5.21 -9.93 16.77
C LEU A 140 5.95 -8.81 17.52
N ASP A 141 5.22 -8.04 18.32
CA ASP A 141 5.77 -7.09 19.30
C ASP A 141 6.09 -7.85 20.58
N ALA A 142 7.36 -8.19 20.76
CA ALA A 142 7.86 -8.84 21.96
C ALA A 142 8.28 -7.81 23.01
N GLY A 143 7.27 -7.20 23.65
CA GLY A 143 7.40 -6.27 24.75
C GLY A 143 7.96 -6.89 26.04
N SER A 144 8.31 -6.05 27.01
CA SER A 144 8.80 -6.51 28.33
C SER A 144 7.76 -7.26 29.14
N SER A 145 6.49 -6.84 29.05
CA SER A 145 5.40 -7.36 29.88
C SER A 145 4.55 -8.42 29.19
N HIS A 146 4.48 -8.39 27.87
CA HIS A 146 3.65 -9.27 27.05
C HIS A 146 4.17 -9.27 25.61
N THR A 147 3.73 -10.26 24.83
CA THR A 147 3.95 -10.30 23.38
C THR A 147 2.59 -10.16 22.68
N ASN A 148 2.50 -9.32 21.66
CA ASN A 148 1.32 -9.25 20.78
C ASN A 148 1.71 -9.64 19.36
N LEU A 149 0.87 -10.44 18.70
CA LEU A 149 0.97 -10.73 17.27
C LEU A 149 -0.06 -9.86 16.54
N TYR A 150 0.40 -9.18 15.50
CA TYR A 150 -0.42 -8.36 14.61
C TYR A 150 -0.41 -8.96 13.21
N VAL A 151 -1.59 -9.11 12.61
CA VAL A 151 -1.73 -9.41 11.19
C VAL A 151 -2.17 -8.13 10.48
N TYR A 152 -1.46 -7.79 9.42
CA TYR A 152 -1.78 -6.69 8.52
C TYR A 152 -2.13 -7.21 7.14
N GLU A 153 -3.02 -6.50 6.45
CA GLU A 153 -3.36 -6.75 5.05
C GLU A 153 -3.23 -5.47 4.21
N TRP A 154 -2.94 -5.63 2.92
CA TRP A 154 -2.94 -4.55 1.94
C TRP A 154 -3.19 -5.07 0.51
N PRO A 155 -3.71 -4.24 -0.42
CA PRO A 155 -3.76 -4.60 -1.83
C PRO A 155 -2.36 -4.76 -2.43
N ALA A 156 -2.10 -5.85 -3.17
CA ALA A 156 -0.85 -6.12 -3.88
C ALA A 156 -0.62 -5.10 -4.99
N GLU A 157 -1.70 -4.73 -5.67
CA GLU A 157 -1.70 -3.62 -6.61
C GLU A 157 -1.61 -2.31 -5.84
N LYS A 158 -0.55 -1.53 -6.11
CA LYS A 158 -0.44 -0.14 -5.67
C LYS A 158 -1.35 0.75 -6.53
N GLU A 159 -2.67 0.52 -6.51
CA GLU A 159 -3.59 1.50 -7.10
C GLU A 159 -3.51 2.79 -6.28
N ASN A 160 -3.00 3.86 -6.91
CA ASN A 160 -2.90 5.23 -6.36
C ASN A 160 -1.97 5.40 -5.13
N ASP A 161 -0.90 4.60 -5.00
CA ASP A 161 0.08 4.67 -3.89
C ASP A 161 -0.51 4.59 -2.47
N THR A 162 -1.80 4.26 -2.35
CA THR A 162 -2.45 3.97 -1.08
C THR A 162 -2.55 2.46 -0.94
N GLY A 163 -1.40 1.79 -0.82
CA GLY A 163 -1.38 0.49 -0.17
C GLY A 163 -1.66 0.71 1.31
N VAL A 164 -2.89 1.12 1.67
CA VAL A 164 -3.30 1.38 3.05
C VAL A 164 -3.19 0.05 3.77
N VAL A 165 -2.11 -0.08 4.54
CA VAL A 165 -1.88 -1.25 5.36
C VAL A 165 -2.86 -1.19 6.53
N GLN A 166 -3.75 -2.18 6.60
CA GLN A 166 -4.78 -2.27 7.60
C GLN A 166 -4.46 -3.41 8.56
N GLN A 167 -4.64 -3.16 9.85
CA GLN A 167 -4.59 -4.23 10.85
C GLN A 167 -5.89 -5.03 10.79
N VAL A 168 -5.79 -6.34 10.66
CA VAL A 168 -6.94 -7.25 10.57
C VAL A 168 -7.09 -8.15 11.79
N GLU A 169 -5.99 -8.45 12.49
CA GLU A 169 -6.03 -9.31 13.68
C GLU A 169 -4.99 -8.89 14.72
N VAL A 170 -5.32 -9.08 16.00
CA VAL A 170 -4.41 -8.91 17.14
C VAL A 170 -4.59 -10.06 18.13
N CYS A 171 -3.54 -10.86 18.30
CA CYS A 171 -3.49 -11.87 19.35
C CYS A 171 -2.50 -11.46 20.44
N LYS A 172 -2.98 -11.33 21.67
CA LYS A 172 -2.13 -11.19 22.85
C LYS A 172 -1.69 -12.57 23.34
N VAL A 173 -0.39 -12.83 23.31
CA VAL A 173 0.20 -14.09 23.80
C VAL A 173 -0.03 -14.22 25.30
N GLU A 174 -0.42 -15.42 25.74
CA GLU A 174 -0.56 -15.74 27.15
C GLU A 174 0.80 -15.86 27.85
N GLY A 175 0.91 -15.24 29.02
CA GLY A 175 2.14 -15.26 29.82
C GLY A 175 2.88 -13.93 29.84
N PRO A 176 4.16 -13.92 30.27
CA PRO A 176 5.00 -12.74 30.27
C PRO A 176 5.52 -12.42 28.85
N GLY A 177 6.21 -11.28 28.71
CA GLY A 177 7.04 -11.03 27.52
C GLY A 177 8.16 -12.06 27.39
N ILE A 178 8.76 -12.18 26.20
CA ILE A 178 9.73 -13.26 25.93
C ILE A 178 10.97 -13.22 26.85
N SER A 179 11.36 -12.04 27.35
CA SER A 179 12.46 -11.89 28.32
C SER A 179 12.15 -12.51 29.69
N GLY A 180 10.86 -12.69 30.03
CA GLY A 180 10.43 -13.37 31.26
C GLY A 180 10.74 -14.86 31.27
N TYR A 181 11.12 -15.44 30.13
CA TYR A 181 11.57 -16.83 30.02
C TYR A 181 13.10 -16.98 30.17
N SER A 182 13.81 -16.00 30.72
CA SER A 182 15.26 -16.04 30.90
C SER A 182 15.77 -17.29 31.64
N GLN A 183 14.97 -17.84 32.55
CA GLN A 183 15.27 -19.07 33.31
C GLN A 183 14.76 -20.35 32.64
N SER A 184 13.92 -20.25 31.62
CA SER A 184 13.31 -21.38 30.90
C SER A 184 13.18 -21.05 29.41
N THR A 185 14.34 -20.77 28.80
CA THR A 185 14.46 -20.18 27.46
C THR A 185 13.78 -21.01 26.36
N GLU A 186 13.72 -22.33 26.54
CA GLU A 186 13.05 -23.29 25.67
C GLU A 186 11.54 -23.09 25.57
N LYS A 187 10.92 -22.39 26.52
CA LYS A 187 9.47 -22.10 26.53
C LYS A 187 9.10 -20.81 25.80
N ALA A 188 10.07 -19.94 25.49
CA ALA A 188 9.83 -18.67 24.84
C ALA A 188 9.18 -18.83 23.45
N GLY A 189 9.74 -19.66 22.58
CA GLY A 189 9.16 -19.96 21.27
C GLY A 189 7.78 -20.62 21.36
N PRO A 190 7.62 -21.74 22.10
CA PRO A 190 6.33 -22.41 22.26
C PRO A 190 5.19 -21.52 22.78
N SER A 191 5.49 -20.48 23.55
CA SER A 191 4.47 -19.51 24.00
C SER A 191 3.72 -18.84 22.83
N LEU A 192 4.36 -18.71 21.66
CA LEU A 192 3.82 -18.01 20.49
C LEU A 192 2.83 -18.84 19.67
N VAL A 193 2.81 -20.17 19.87
CA VAL A 193 2.11 -21.12 18.99
C VAL A 193 0.61 -20.85 18.91
N GLN A 194 -0.03 -20.47 20.01
CA GLN A 194 -1.46 -20.16 20.02
C GLN A 194 -1.78 -19.00 19.06
N CYS A 195 -1.03 -17.90 19.14
CA CYS A 195 -1.26 -16.75 18.28
C CYS A 195 -0.87 -17.02 16.82
N LEU A 196 0.14 -17.85 16.57
CA LEU A 196 0.50 -18.26 15.21
C LEU A 196 -0.64 -19.05 14.54
N ARG A 197 -1.29 -19.95 15.28
CA ARG A 197 -2.48 -20.66 14.77
C ARG A 197 -3.64 -19.72 14.46
N GLN A 198 -3.87 -18.70 15.29
CA GLN A 198 -4.89 -17.70 14.99
C GLN A 198 -4.56 -16.92 13.71
N ALA A 199 -3.29 -16.61 13.46
CA ALA A 199 -2.89 -16.00 12.19
C ALA A 199 -3.12 -16.94 10.99
N GLU A 200 -2.91 -18.25 11.15
CA GLU A 200 -3.20 -19.25 10.11
C GLU A 200 -4.69 -19.34 9.77
N GLU A 201 -5.58 -19.12 10.75
CA GLU A 201 -7.03 -19.10 10.56
C GLU A 201 -7.52 -17.85 9.81
N VAL A 202 -6.84 -16.71 9.99
CA VAL A 202 -7.20 -15.43 9.36
C VAL A 202 -6.65 -15.32 7.93
N ILE A 203 -5.45 -15.82 7.68
CA ILE A 203 -4.77 -15.66 6.39
C ILE A 203 -5.14 -16.83 5.46
N PRO A 204 -5.49 -16.57 4.18
CA PRO A 204 -5.77 -17.64 3.21
C PRO A 204 -4.60 -18.62 3.07
N LEU A 205 -4.92 -19.92 2.99
CA LEU A 205 -3.94 -21.01 2.95
C LEU A 205 -2.90 -20.85 1.84
N GLU A 206 -3.33 -20.36 0.68
CA GLU A 206 -2.49 -20.14 -0.50
C GLU A 206 -1.43 -19.06 -0.27
N GLN A 207 -1.63 -18.19 0.73
CA GLN A 207 -0.79 -17.04 1.02
C GLN A 207 0.11 -17.21 2.24
N HIS A 208 -0.02 -18.33 2.97
CA HIS A 208 0.80 -18.60 4.16
C HIS A 208 2.29 -18.49 3.84
N GLN A 209 2.76 -19.23 2.82
CA GLN A 209 4.19 -19.30 2.49
C GLN A 209 4.79 -17.99 1.95
N GLU A 210 3.96 -17.05 1.45
CA GLU A 210 4.45 -15.74 0.99
C GLU A 210 4.37 -14.67 2.08
N THR A 211 3.50 -14.85 3.08
CA THR A 211 3.28 -13.88 4.16
C THR A 211 4.54 -13.77 5.03
N PRO A 212 5.21 -12.61 5.06
CA PRO A 212 6.38 -12.42 5.90
C PRO A 212 5.99 -12.34 7.37
N VAL A 213 6.76 -13.03 8.22
CA VAL A 213 6.64 -12.94 9.68
C VAL A 213 7.92 -12.41 10.31
N TYR A 214 7.77 -11.39 11.13
CA TYR A 214 8.85 -10.72 11.86
C TYR A 214 8.58 -10.73 13.36
N LEU A 215 9.65 -10.78 14.17
CA LEU A 215 9.56 -10.46 15.58
C LEU A 215 10.54 -9.35 15.95
N GLY A 216 10.02 -8.30 16.58
CA GLY A 216 10.83 -7.23 17.17
C GLY A 216 10.69 -7.26 18.68
N ALA A 217 11.80 -7.49 19.38
CA ALA A 217 11.84 -7.44 20.83
C ALA A 217 12.37 -6.08 21.32
N THR A 218 11.73 -5.52 22.35
CA THR A 218 11.98 -4.14 22.79
C THR A 218 12.80 -4.09 24.10
N ALA A 219 12.45 -3.19 25.01
CA ALA A 219 13.24 -2.89 26.22
C ALA A 219 13.50 -4.12 27.10
N GLY A 220 12.54 -5.05 27.21
CA GLY A 220 12.71 -6.25 28.05
C GLY A 220 13.89 -7.12 27.61
N MET A 221 14.04 -7.35 26.31
CA MET A 221 15.19 -8.09 25.77
C MET A 221 16.47 -7.26 25.71
N ARG A 222 16.37 -5.92 25.59
CA ARG A 222 17.53 -5.03 25.74
C ARG A 222 18.15 -5.17 27.14
N LEU A 223 17.31 -5.18 28.18
CA LEU A 223 17.73 -5.39 29.57
C LEU A 223 18.30 -6.81 29.78
N LEU A 224 17.57 -7.85 29.36
CA LEU A 224 18.04 -9.22 29.51
C LEU A 224 19.41 -9.43 28.84
N ARG A 225 19.65 -8.85 27.65
CA ARG A 225 20.94 -8.95 26.96
C ARG A 225 22.08 -8.28 27.72
N LEU A 226 21.81 -7.22 28.48
CA LEU A 226 22.80 -6.56 29.33
C LEU A 226 23.09 -7.38 30.59
N GLU A 227 22.08 -8.01 31.17
CA GLU A 227 22.20 -8.83 32.38
C GLU A 227 22.81 -10.21 32.09
N ASN A 228 22.32 -10.89 31.05
CA ASN A 228 22.72 -12.22 30.67
C ASN A 228 22.54 -12.41 29.16
N LYS A 229 23.61 -12.13 28.41
CA LYS A 229 23.63 -12.25 26.95
C LYS A 229 23.28 -13.66 26.46
N ASP A 230 23.83 -14.70 27.10
CA ASP A 230 23.59 -16.09 26.71
C ASP A 230 22.10 -16.47 26.86
N ALA A 231 21.44 -16.00 27.91
CA ALA A 231 20.01 -16.21 28.09
C ALA A 231 19.19 -15.48 27.01
N ALA A 232 19.55 -14.23 26.69
CA ALA A 232 18.89 -13.47 25.63
C ALA A 232 19.02 -14.18 24.26
N ASP A 233 20.21 -14.65 23.92
CA ASP A 233 20.48 -15.34 22.65
C ASP A 233 19.73 -16.69 22.57
N LYS A 234 19.63 -17.42 23.69
CA LYS A 234 18.83 -18.66 23.78
C LYS A 234 17.32 -18.40 23.66
N VAL A 235 16.81 -17.33 24.27
CA VAL A 235 15.41 -16.91 24.11
C VAL A 235 15.10 -16.58 22.64
N LEU A 236 15.94 -15.79 21.98
CA LEU A 236 15.77 -15.48 20.55
C LEU A 236 15.85 -16.75 19.69
N SER A 237 16.82 -17.65 19.97
CA SER A 237 16.96 -18.91 19.23
C SER A 237 15.73 -19.81 19.35
N SER A 238 15.13 -19.88 20.55
CA SER A 238 13.88 -20.60 20.82
C SER A 238 12.72 -20.03 19.99
N VAL A 239 12.61 -18.70 19.97
CA VAL A 239 11.61 -17.96 19.18
C VAL A 239 11.81 -18.18 17.68
N GLU A 240 13.03 -18.02 17.17
CA GLU A 240 13.35 -18.25 15.76
C GLU A 240 12.99 -19.66 15.32
N LYS A 241 13.31 -20.67 16.14
CA LYS A 241 12.98 -22.06 15.86
C LYS A 241 11.48 -22.25 15.68
N THR A 242 10.66 -21.66 16.55
CA THR A 242 9.20 -21.73 16.44
C THR A 242 8.69 -20.98 15.21
N LEU A 243 9.16 -19.76 14.96
CA LEU A 243 8.71 -18.98 13.81
C LEU A 243 9.10 -19.61 12.46
N ARG A 244 10.27 -20.26 12.36
CA ARG A 244 10.68 -21.02 11.18
C ARG A 244 9.86 -22.29 10.95
N SER A 245 9.22 -22.82 11.99
CA SER A 245 8.37 -24.01 11.88
C SER A 245 6.92 -23.69 11.52
N ALA A 246 6.49 -22.43 11.64
CA ALA A 246 5.18 -21.98 11.22
C ALA A 246 5.11 -21.91 9.68
N PRO A 247 3.92 -22.00 9.06
CA PRO A 247 3.77 -22.01 7.60
C PRO A 247 3.98 -20.63 6.94
N PHE A 248 4.63 -19.69 7.62
CA PHE A 248 4.87 -18.32 7.16
C PHE A 248 6.31 -18.10 6.71
N ASN A 249 6.53 -17.08 5.88
CA ASN A 249 7.85 -16.69 5.42
C ASN A 249 8.63 -15.98 6.54
N PHE A 250 9.42 -16.72 7.32
CA PHE A 250 10.20 -16.15 8.41
C PHE A 250 11.32 -15.23 7.91
N GLN A 251 11.25 -13.95 8.30
CA GLN A 251 12.18 -12.91 7.88
C GLN A 251 13.20 -12.52 8.96
N GLY A 252 12.91 -12.78 10.24
CA GLY A 252 13.86 -12.53 11.33
C GLY A 252 13.21 -12.23 12.68
N ALA A 253 13.94 -12.55 13.75
CA ALA A 253 13.61 -12.18 15.12
C ALA A 253 14.79 -11.40 15.70
N ARG A 254 14.59 -10.16 16.13
CA ARG A 254 15.70 -9.32 16.61
C ARG A 254 15.29 -8.39 17.73
N ILE A 255 16.28 -7.94 18.49
CA ILE A 255 16.12 -6.85 19.47
C ILE A 255 16.24 -5.52 18.71
N ILE A 256 15.16 -4.75 18.67
CA ILE A 256 15.18 -3.42 18.05
C ILE A 256 15.78 -2.39 19.03
N SER A 257 16.47 -1.39 18.48
CA SER A 257 16.98 -0.27 19.27
C SER A 257 15.83 0.64 19.76
N GLY A 258 16.09 1.45 20.79
CA GLY A 258 15.11 2.42 21.26
C GLY A 258 14.81 3.50 20.21
N GLN A 259 15.81 3.88 19.41
CA GLN A 259 15.65 4.81 18.29
C GLN A 259 14.73 4.23 17.22
N GLU A 260 14.91 2.96 16.85
CA GLU A 260 14.04 2.27 15.90
C GLU A 260 12.60 2.18 16.41
N GLU A 261 12.40 1.75 17.66
CA GLU A 261 11.08 1.65 18.28
C GLU A 261 10.34 3.00 18.24
N GLY A 262 11.04 4.10 18.59
CA GLY A 262 10.50 5.45 18.51
C GLY A 262 10.20 5.90 17.07
N ALA A 263 11.14 5.70 16.15
CA ALA A 263 11.00 6.11 14.76
C ALA A 263 9.88 5.35 14.03
N TYR A 264 9.74 4.04 14.26
CA TYR A 264 8.67 3.27 13.65
C TYR A 264 7.30 3.64 14.25
N GLY A 265 7.21 3.93 15.55
CA GLY A 265 5.99 4.48 16.15
C GLY A 265 5.60 5.84 15.55
N TRP A 266 6.59 6.71 15.32
CA TRP A 266 6.41 7.99 14.62
C TRP A 266 5.89 7.79 13.19
N ILE A 267 6.43 6.83 12.44
CA ILE A 267 5.96 6.48 11.09
C ILE A 267 4.51 6.01 11.15
N THR A 268 4.16 5.09 12.06
CA THR A 268 2.79 4.58 12.19
C THR A 268 1.78 5.70 12.38
N ILE A 269 2.02 6.60 13.33
CA ILE A 269 1.07 7.68 13.63
C ILE A 269 0.87 8.57 12.41
N ASN A 270 1.93 8.85 11.65
CA ASN A 270 1.87 9.82 10.56
C ASN A 270 1.38 9.22 9.26
N TYR A 271 1.67 7.95 9.06
CA TYR A 271 1.05 7.16 8.03
C TYR A 271 -0.48 7.09 8.21
N LEU A 272 -0.96 6.97 9.46
CA LEU A 272 -2.39 6.85 9.73
C LEU A 272 -3.14 8.19 9.88
N LEU A 273 -2.49 9.26 10.39
CA LEU A 273 -3.14 10.56 10.69
C LEU A 273 -2.56 11.78 9.97
N GLY A 274 -1.34 11.69 9.44
CA GLY A 274 -0.60 12.84 8.92
C GLY A 274 -0.24 13.91 9.95
N ASN A 275 -0.15 13.60 11.26
CA ASN A 275 0.19 14.56 12.31
C ASN A 275 0.83 13.90 13.56
N PHE A 276 1.58 14.66 14.38
CA PHE A 276 2.47 14.21 15.48
C PHE A 276 1.96 14.41 16.92
N LYS A 277 0.67 14.59 17.10
CA LYS A 277 0.11 15.10 18.37
C LYS A 277 -0.36 13.99 19.32
N GLN A 278 0.10 12.75 19.16
CA GLN A 278 -0.49 11.58 19.80
C GLN A 278 0.44 10.87 20.79
N ALA A 279 -0.09 10.50 21.95
CA ALA A 279 0.52 9.61 22.93
C ALA A 279 -0.25 8.28 22.97
N PHE A 280 0.45 7.14 22.98
CA PHE A 280 -0.15 5.82 22.78
C PHE A 280 0.41 4.77 23.75
N SER A 281 0.02 3.51 23.59
CA SER A 281 0.41 2.40 24.47
C SER A 281 0.07 2.67 25.95
N ALA A 282 1.02 2.51 26.88
CA ALA A 282 0.77 2.68 28.31
C ALA A 282 0.22 4.07 28.67
N PHE A 283 0.61 5.12 27.95
CA PHE A 283 0.04 6.46 28.11
C PHE A 283 -1.48 6.44 27.90
N TYR A 284 -1.94 5.81 26.82
CA TYR A 284 -3.36 5.68 26.53
C TYR A 284 -4.08 4.81 27.57
N PHE A 285 -3.58 3.61 27.89
CA PHE A 285 -4.30 2.71 28.81
C PHE A 285 -4.47 3.29 30.22
N VAL A 286 -3.45 3.99 30.72
CA VAL A 286 -3.51 4.66 32.03
C VAL A 286 -4.47 5.86 31.99
N MET A 287 -4.37 6.71 30.97
CA MET A 287 -5.28 7.86 30.82
C MET A 287 -6.72 7.41 30.59
N ASN A 288 -6.93 6.33 29.84
CA ASN A 288 -8.25 5.75 29.59
C ASN A 288 -8.88 5.20 30.88
N PHE A 289 -8.09 4.49 31.70
CA PHE A 289 -8.54 4.02 33.02
C PHE A 289 -9.00 5.18 33.92
N LEU A 290 -8.28 6.31 33.87
CA LEU A 290 -8.62 7.53 34.61
C LEU A 290 -9.74 8.37 33.93
N ASN A 291 -10.29 7.89 32.82
CA ASN A 291 -11.30 8.57 32.01
C ASN A 291 -10.82 9.94 31.46
N LEU A 292 -9.59 9.97 30.97
CA LEU A 292 -8.88 11.16 30.45
C LEU A 292 -8.61 11.09 28.93
N THR A 293 -9.34 10.25 28.19
CA THR A 293 -9.17 9.97 26.75
C THR A 293 -10.38 10.43 25.93
N SER A 294 -10.78 11.70 26.09
CA SER A 294 -11.89 12.28 25.31
C SER A 294 -11.40 12.91 23.99
N GLU A 295 -12.32 13.11 23.03
CA GLU A 295 -12.03 13.80 21.76
C GLU A 295 -11.43 15.19 21.97
N VAL A 296 -11.91 15.89 23.01
CA VAL A 296 -11.36 17.18 23.44
C VAL A 296 -10.32 16.94 24.55
N PRO A 297 -9.06 17.37 24.37
CA PRO A 297 -8.01 17.24 25.37
C PRO A 297 -8.34 17.95 26.69
N PHE A 298 -8.08 17.28 27.81
CA PHE A 298 -8.22 17.87 29.14
C PHE A 298 -7.06 18.82 29.46
N THR A 299 -7.29 19.79 30.34
CA THR A 299 -6.22 20.66 30.85
C THR A 299 -5.29 19.90 31.79
N LEU A 300 -4.04 20.38 31.91
CA LEU A 300 -3.03 19.83 32.82
C LEU A 300 -3.57 19.71 34.26
N ASP A 301 -4.17 20.78 34.79
CA ASP A 301 -4.75 20.80 36.14
C ASP A 301 -5.82 19.72 36.35
N LYS A 302 -6.65 19.48 35.33
CA LYS A 302 -7.71 18.47 35.41
C LYS A 302 -7.14 17.06 35.41
N VAL A 303 -6.08 16.82 34.63
CA VAL A 303 -5.35 15.54 34.64
C VAL A 303 -4.70 15.32 36.00
N ALA A 304 -3.93 16.29 36.50
CA ALA A 304 -3.29 16.22 37.81
C ALA A 304 -4.29 15.96 38.94
N SER A 305 -5.40 16.70 38.95
CA SER A 305 -6.47 16.54 39.94
C SER A 305 -7.18 15.18 39.84
N ALA A 306 -7.32 14.61 38.65
CA ALA A 306 -7.89 13.27 38.47
C ALA A 306 -6.96 12.18 39.02
N ILE A 307 -5.67 12.26 38.72
CA ILE A 307 -4.64 11.34 39.24
C ILE A 307 -4.59 11.42 40.77
N GLN A 308 -4.50 12.63 41.34
CA GLN A 308 -4.44 12.83 42.79
C GLN A 308 -5.69 12.28 43.49
N ARG A 309 -6.88 12.52 42.94
CA ARG A 309 -8.13 11.98 43.50
C ARG A 309 -8.18 10.46 43.45
N PHE A 310 -7.65 9.83 42.40
CA PHE A 310 -7.56 8.38 42.32
C PHE A 310 -6.57 7.82 43.35
N CYS A 311 -5.37 8.41 43.43
CA CYS A 311 -4.32 8.01 44.37
C CYS A 311 -4.72 8.14 45.85
N ALA A 312 -5.62 9.06 46.19
CA ALA A 312 -6.10 9.26 47.56
C ALA A 312 -7.11 8.20 48.03
N ARG A 313 -7.56 7.29 47.16
CA ARG A 313 -8.59 6.29 47.51
C ARG A 313 -8.01 5.13 48.31
N PRO A 314 -8.70 4.65 49.35
CA PRO A 314 -8.32 3.44 50.05
C PRO A 314 -8.33 2.21 49.13
N TRP A 315 -7.34 1.33 49.28
CA TRP A 315 -7.17 0.17 48.40
C TRP A 315 -8.39 -0.77 48.36
N HIS A 316 -9.08 -0.94 49.49
CA HIS A 316 -10.25 -1.81 49.56
C HIS A 316 -11.41 -1.31 48.68
N GLU A 317 -11.65 0.01 48.64
CA GLU A 317 -12.68 0.62 47.78
C GLU A 317 -12.32 0.47 46.30
N VAL A 318 -11.04 0.68 45.96
CA VAL A 318 -10.54 0.53 44.60
C VAL A 318 -10.75 -0.89 44.09
N LYS A 319 -10.45 -1.91 44.90
CA LYS A 319 -10.69 -3.31 44.52
C LYS A 319 -12.15 -3.66 44.33
N LEU A 320 -13.04 -3.12 45.17
CA LEU A 320 -14.48 -3.34 45.04
C LEU A 320 -15.01 -2.70 43.75
N GLN A 321 -14.60 -1.46 43.48
CA GLN A 321 -15.08 -0.73 42.31
C GLN A 321 -14.54 -1.29 40.99
N TYR A 322 -13.30 -1.76 40.95
CA TYR A 322 -12.61 -2.22 39.73
C TYR A 322 -12.30 -3.72 39.75
N HIS A 323 -13.17 -4.52 40.36
CA HIS A 323 -13.03 -5.97 40.54
C HIS A 323 -12.78 -6.76 39.23
N GLN A 324 -13.20 -6.23 38.09
CA GLN A 324 -12.97 -6.80 36.76
C GLN A 324 -11.52 -6.65 36.26
N ILE A 325 -10.73 -5.74 36.83
CA ILE A 325 -9.34 -5.50 36.45
C ILE A 325 -8.44 -6.36 37.34
N LYS A 326 -7.52 -7.11 36.72
CA LYS A 326 -6.55 -7.92 37.46
C LYS A 326 -5.75 -7.03 38.42
N GLU A 327 -5.64 -7.46 39.67
CA GLU A 327 -5.02 -6.69 40.77
C GLU A 327 -3.62 -6.18 40.41
N LYS A 328 -2.84 -6.99 39.67
CA LYS A 328 -1.49 -6.63 39.19
C LYS A 328 -1.40 -5.39 38.28
N TYR A 329 -2.49 -5.01 37.63
CA TYR A 329 -2.56 -3.78 36.83
C TYR A 329 -3.20 -2.66 37.66
N LEU A 330 -4.22 -3.01 38.45
CA LEU A 330 -4.96 -2.07 39.27
C LEU A 330 -4.07 -1.38 40.31
N SER A 331 -3.09 -2.10 40.88
CA SER A 331 -2.13 -1.55 41.86
C SER A 331 -1.22 -0.47 41.27
N GLU A 332 -0.98 -0.51 39.96
CA GLU A 332 0.02 0.32 39.31
C GLU A 332 -0.54 1.64 38.74
N TYR A 333 -1.87 1.80 38.65
CA TYR A 333 -2.45 2.97 37.95
C TYR A 333 -2.15 4.31 38.62
N CYS A 334 -2.10 4.36 39.96
CA CYS A 334 -1.75 5.60 40.67
C CYS A 334 -0.30 6.00 40.35
N PHE A 335 0.64 5.08 40.54
CA PHE A 335 2.05 5.31 40.23
C PHE A 335 2.26 5.64 38.75
N SER A 336 1.68 4.86 37.84
CA SER A 336 1.80 5.05 36.40
C SER A 336 1.22 6.40 35.96
N GLY A 337 0.09 6.82 36.52
CA GLY A 337 -0.52 8.12 36.25
C GLY A 337 0.38 9.27 36.70
N ALA A 338 0.88 9.21 37.95
CA ALA A 338 1.79 10.21 38.48
C ALA A 338 3.13 10.27 37.72
N TYR A 339 3.64 9.12 37.30
CA TYR A 339 4.85 9.01 36.47
C TYR A 339 4.64 9.64 35.09
N ILE A 340 3.53 9.33 34.42
CA ILE A 340 3.20 9.92 33.11
C ILE A 340 3.08 11.44 33.23
N LEU A 341 2.35 11.94 34.23
CA LEU A 341 2.22 13.39 34.47
C LEU A 341 3.60 14.03 34.64
N SER A 342 4.43 13.47 35.52
CA SER A 342 5.78 13.98 35.80
C SER A 342 6.68 13.94 34.56
N LEU A 343 6.60 12.86 33.77
CA LEU A 343 7.39 12.69 32.56
C LEU A 343 6.99 13.69 31.47
N LEU A 344 5.70 13.90 31.24
CA LEU A 344 5.22 14.84 30.23
C LEU A 344 5.49 16.29 30.65
N GLU A 345 5.19 16.65 31.89
CA GLU A 345 5.35 18.02 32.41
C GLU A 345 6.83 18.38 32.61
N ASN A 346 7.57 17.58 33.38
CA ASN A 346 8.94 17.92 33.79
C ASN A 346 10.01 17.33 32.86
N GLY A 347 9.70 16.24 32.16
CA GLY A 347 10.66 15.55 31.29
C GLY A 347 10.60 16.03 29.84
N TYR A 348 9.40 16.16 29.28
CA TYR A 348 9.17 16.61 27.90
C TYR A 348 8.67 18.05 27.80
N GLU A 349 8.61 18.77 28.93
CA GLU A 349 8.31 20.20 28.98
C GLU A 349 6.92 20.56 28.40
N PHE A 350 5.93 19.68 28.60
CA PHE A 350 4.54 20.02 28.33
C PHE A 350 3.96 20.87 29.46
N THR A 351 3.86 22.16 29.21
CA THR A 351 3.30 23.17 30.12
C THR A 351 1.79 23.30 29.96
N THR A 352 1.14 24.06 30.84
CA THR A 352 -0.29 24.39 30.74
C THR A 352 -0.69 24.97 29.38
N GLU A 353 0.23 25.64 28.67
CA GLU A 353 -0.02 26.27 27.38
C GLU A 353 -0.04 25.28 26.20
N ASN A 354 0.75 24.20 26.26
CA ASN A 354 0.92 23.25 25.16
C ASN A 354 0.37 21.85 25.46
N TRP A 355 -0.06 21.57 26.69
CA TRP A 355 -0.58 20.27 27.12
C TRP A 355 -1.73 19.76 26.25
N GLN A 356 -2.64 20.66 25.85
CA GLN A 356 -3.78 20.32 25.00
C GLN A 356 -3.39 19.85 23.59
N ARG A 357 -2.10 19.92 23.21
CA ARG A 357 -1.59 19.33 21.97
C ARG A 357 -1.38 17.82 22.08
N ILE A 358 -1.48 17.23 23.28
CA ILE A 358 -1.35 15.79 23.48
C ILE A 358 -2.72 15.13 23.35
N HIS A 359 -2.83 14.18 22.43
CA HIS A 359 -4.00 13.32 22.27
C HIS A 359 -3.63 11.90 22.66
N PHE A 360 -4.29 11.34 23.67
CA PHE A 360 -4.06 9.97 24.09
C PHE A 360 -4.91 9.01 23.24
N LEU A 361 -4.29 8.17 22.42
CA LEU A 361 -4.97 7.26 21.50
C LEU A 361 -4.49 5.81 21.65
N GLY A 362 -5.43 4.87 21.64
CA GLY A 362 -5.12 3.43 21.59
C GLY A 362 -5.12 2.89 20.17
N LYS A 363 -6.11 3.30 19.38
CA LYS A 363 -6.29 2.93 17.97
C LYS A 363 -6.43 4.16 17.09
N ILE A 364 -6.01 4.03 15.85
CA ILE A 364 -6.23 4.98 14.77
C ILE A 364 -6.89 4.22 13.61
N GLY A 365 -8.17 4.51 13.33
CA GLY A 365 -8.97 3.66 12.46
C GLY A 365 -9.14 2.26 13.07
N SER A 366 -8.85 1.22 12.31
CA SER A 366 -8.83 -0.18 12.78
C SER A 366 -7.50 -0.61 13.42
N SER A 367 -6.44 0.18 13.25
CA SER A 367 -5.07 -0.19 13.61
C SER A 367 -4.66 0.32 14.99
N ASP A 368 -3.91 -0.49 15.74
CA ASP A 368 -3.33 -0.04 17.01
C ASP A 368 -2.21 0.97 16.79
N ALA A 369 -2.15 1.99 17.65
CA ALA A 369 -1.05 2.93 17.67
C ALA A 369 0.16 2.26 18.35
N GLY A 370 1.22 2.02 17.58
CA GLY A 370 2.42 1.33 18.02
C GLY A 370 3.50 1.34 16.94
N TRP A 371 4.66 0.73 17.20
CA TRP A 371 5.78 0.72 16.25
C TRP A 371 5.65 -0.35 15.17
N THR A 372 4.79 -1.34 15.36
CA THR A 372 4.67 -2.54 14.53
C THR A 372 4.27 -2.24 13.08
N LEU A 373 3.35 -1.30 12.86
CA LEU A 373 2.93 -0.94 11.51
C LEU A 373 4.04 -0.21 10.76
N GLY A 374 4.73 0.76 11.37
CA GLY A 374 5.84 1.49 10.76
C GLY A 374 7.02 0.57 10.47
N TYR A 375 7.23 -0.42 11.33
CA TYR A 375 8.20 -1.48 11.11
C TYR A 375 7.83 -2.35 9.90
N MET A 376 6.58 -2.79 9.81
CA MET A 376 6.06 -3.53 8.66
C MET A 376 6.20 -2.74 7.36
N LEU A 377 5.79 -1.46 7.36
CA LEU A 377 5.89 -0.56 6.21
C LEU A 377 7.34 -0.40 5.73
N ASN A 378 8.28 -0.25 6.65
CA ASN A 378 9.69 -0.10 6.30
C ASN A 378 10.28 -1.40 5.71
N LEU A 379 10.01 -2.55 6.33
CA LEU A 379 10.62 -3.82 5.91
C LEU A 379 10.04 -4.39 4.61
N THR A 380 8.80 -4.05 4.29
CA THR A 380 8.15 -4.43 3.02
C THR A 380 8.34 -3.36 1.94
N ASN A 381 9.10 -2.29 2.23
CA ASN A 381 9.29 -1.15 1.34
C ASN A 381 7.95 -0.57 0.83
N MET A 382 6.96 -0.56 1.72
CA MET A 382 5.60 -0.05 1.50
C MET A 382 5.44 1.42 1.90
N ILE A 383 6.51 2.11 2.30
CA ILE A 383 6.52 3.57 2.40
C ILE A 383 6.61 4.12 0.97
N PRO A 384 5.56 4.78 0.42
CA PRO A 384 5.62 5.31 -0.94
C PRO A 384 6.67 6.43 -1.00
N ALA A 385 7.55 6.37 -2.00
CA ALA A 385 8.57 7.39 -2.25
C ALA A 385 8.17 8.39 -3.35
N GLU A 386 7.04 8.19 -4.03
CA GLU A 386 6.65 8.93 -5.23
C GLU A 386 5.18 9.36 -5.18
N ASP A 387 4.88 10.50 -5.83
CA ASP A 387 3.52 11.05 -5.96
C ASP A 387 2.62 10.11 -6.78
N PRO A 388 1.32 10.03 -6.46
CA PRO A 388 0.41 9.08 -7.10
C PRO A 388 0.35 9.26 -8.62
N PRO A 389 0.43 8.16 -9.41
CA PRO A 389 0.23 8.24 -10.84
C PRO A 389 -1.21 8.67 -11.13
N ALA A 390 -1.35 9.73 -11.93
CA ALA A 390 -2.66 10.24 -12.32
C ALA A 390 -3.43 9.18 -13.14
N PRO A 391 -4.78 9.13 -13.01
CA PRO A 391 -5.60 8.27 -13.85
C PRO A 391 -5.29 8.52 -15.34
N PRO A 392 -5.42 7.49 -16.20
CA PRO A 392 -5.05 7.60 -17.62
C PRO A 392 -5.85 8.68 -18.37
N LEU A 393 -7.01 9.07 -17.84
CA LEU A 393 -7.82 10.20 -18.30
C LEU A 393 -8.13 11.12 -17.11
N SER A 394 -8.02 12.43 -17.33
CA SER A 394 -8.51 13.40 -16.35
C SER A 394 -10.03 13.26 -16.17
N TYR A 395 -10.55 13.64 -15.01
CA TYR A 395 -11.99 13.65 -14.74
C TYR A 395 -12.77 14.43 -15.82
N GLY A 396 -12.22 15.57 -16.27
CA GLY A 396 -12.81 16.35 -17.36
C GLY A 396 -12.80 15.62 -18.71
N SER A 397 -11.75 14.86 -19.01
CA SER A 397 -11.65 14.05 -20.23
C SER A 397 -12.65 12.88 -20.21
N TYR A 398 -12.85 12.24 -19.07
CA TYR A 398 -13.84 11.17 -18.89
C TYR A 398 -15.27 11.70 -19.08
N VAL A 399 -15.64 12.76 -18.37
CA VAL A 399 -16.97 13.39 -18.49
C VAL A 399 -17.20 13.89 -19.91
N GLY A 400 -16.19 14.50 -20.54
CA GLY A 400 -16.24 14.94 -21.92
C GLY A 400 -16.52 13.81 -22.91
N LEU A 401 -15.85 12.67 -22.75
CA LEU A 401 -16.05 11.50 -23.63
C LEU A 401 -17.47 10.91 -23.47
N MET A 402 -17.96 10.80 -22.24
CA MET A 402 -19.30 10.30 -21.93
C MET A 402 -20.39 11.19 -22.53
N VAL A 403 -20.24 12.51 -22.42
CA VAL A 403 -21.17 13.48 -23.01
C VAL A 403 -21.13 13.41 -24.53
N LEU A 404 -19.93 13.37 -25.13
CA LEU A 404 -19.76 13.28 -26.59
C LEU A 404 -20.43 12.02 -27.17
N CYS A 405 -20.15 10.84 -26.61
CA CYS A 405 -20.74 9.59 -27.08
C CYS A 405 -22.27 9.57 -26.92
N SER A 406 -22.80 10.17 -25.85
CA SER A 406 -24.24 10.30 -25.62
C SER A 406 -24.90 11.22 -26.66
N LEU A 407 -24.27 12.35 -27.01
CA LEU A 407 -24.76 13.26 -28.05
C LEU A 407 -24.76 12.61 -29.44
N VAL A 408 -23.74 11.80 -29.76
CA VAL A 408 -23.67 11.03 -31.00
C VAL A 408 -24.84 10.04 -31.09
N LEU A 409 -25.14 9.31 -30.02
CA LEU A 409 -26.29 8.41 -29.97
C LEU A 409 -27.62 9.15 -30.17
N VAL A 410 -27.83 10.26 -29.47
CA VAL A 410 -29.07 11.06 -29.58
C VAL A 410 -29.24 11.62 -31.00
N SER A 411 -28.17 12.13 -31.62
CA SER A 411 -28.23 12.67 -32.98
C SER A 411 -28.51 11.59 -34.03
N VAL A 412 -27.95 10.38 -33.88
CA VAL A 412 -28.25 9.23 -34.75
C VAL A 412 -29.73 8.80 -34.59
N ILE A 413 -30.25 8.77 -33.37
CA ILE A 413 -31.67 8.46 -33.10
C ILE A 413 -32.59 9.53 -33.71
N LEU A 414 -32.27 10.81 -33.56
CA LEU A 414 -33.04 11.92 -34.15
C LEU A 414 -33.01 11.89 -35.68
N LEU A 415 -31.84 11.63 -36.28
CA LEU A 415 -31.71 11.46 -37.74
C LEU A 415 -32.51 10.26 -38.25
N ALA A 416 -32.46 9.13 -37.55
CA ALA A 416 -33.28 7.97 -37.88
C ALA A 416 -34.78 8.33 -37.75
N TRP A 417 -35.18 8.98 -36.66
CA TRP A 417 -36.56 9.43 -36.44
C TRP A 417 -37.04 10.36 -37.57
N LEU A 418 -36.25 11.35 -37.97
CA LEU A 418 -36.57 12.25 -39.09
C LEU A 418 -36.66 11.52 -40.45
N LEU A 419 -35.84 10.49 -40.66
CA LEU A 419 -35.88 9.67 -41.89
C LEU A 419 -37.10 8.75 -41.94
N PHE A 420 -37.57 8.24 -40.80
CA PHE A 420 -38.76 7.39 -40.70
C PHE A 420 -40.06 8.21 -40.60
N HIS A 421 -40.02 9.38 -39.98
CA HIS A 421 -41.13 10.31 -39.87
C HIS A 421 -41.12 11.25 -41.08
N LYS A 422 -41.55 10.75 -42.25
CA LYS A 422 -41.91 11.67 -43.32
C LYS A 422 -43.03 12.59 -42.81
N PRO A 423 -42.86 13.91 -42.76
CA PRO A 423 -43.97 14.80 -42.43
C PRO A 423 -45.05 14.60 -43.50
N LYS A 424 -46.31 14.43 -43.07
CA LYS A 424 -47.49 14.32 -43.94
C LYS A 424 -47.71 15.56 -44.84
N CYS A 425 -46.82 16.55 -44.80
CA CYS A 425 -46.93 17.83 -45.49
C CYS A 425 -46.35 17.85 -46.92
N LEU A 426 -45.69 16.78 -47.40
CA LEU A 426 -45.15 16.71 -48.77
C LEU A 426 -45.80 15.62 -49.63
N GLN A 427 -47.12 15.44 -49.48
CA GLN A 427 -47.90 14.54 -50.32
C GLN A 427 -49.21 15.18 -50.83
N LYS A 428 -49.17 16.48 -51.13
CA LYS A 428 -50.20 17.12 -51.96
C LYS A 428 -49.54 18.04 -52.99
N GLY A 429 -49.72 17.70 -54.27
CA GLY A 429 -49.43 18.59 -55.38
C GLY A 429 -48.83 17.95 -56.63
N ILE A 430 -49.39 16.85 -57.14
CA ILE A 430 -49.39 16.55 -58.59
C ILE A 430 -50.78 16.00 -58.95
N VAL A 431 -51.65 16.90 -59.40
CA VAL A 431 -52.62 16.68 -60.48
C VAL A 431 -52.44 17.83 -61.43
#